data_AF-A0AAE3KZD6-F1
#
_entry.id   AF-A0AAE3KZD6-F1
#
_cell.length_a   1.000
_cell.length_b   1.000
_cell.length_c   1.000
_cell.angle_alpha   90.00
_cell.angle_beta   90.00
_cell.angle_gamma   90.00
#
_symmetry.space_group_name_H-M   'P 1'
#
loop_
_entity.id
_entity.type
_entity.pdbx_description
1 polymer ?
#
loop_
_entity_poly.entity_id
_entity_poly.type
_entity_poly.pdbx_seq_one_letter_code
_entity_poly.pdbx_strand_id
1 'polypeptide(L)'
;MFADSMSIGTKFVNSIGLTILGMGIVFAVLIILSFALDLLRVIAGDGKKKDTPSQEVAQKDTVVTSNEIVKQEDDGELIAVIAAAISAMSGTSVDDIVVRSIKPLPQKQSIWSGTGRQEQMLDRL
;
A
#
# COMPACT_ATOMS: atom_id res chain seq x y z
N MET A 1 -1.13 3.86 37.33
CA MET A 1 -1.50 3.53 38.73
C MET A 1 -2.60 4.40 39.34
N PHE A 2 -3.17 5.41 38.65
CA PHE A 2 -4.29 6.23 39.16
C PHE A 2 -5.64 6.01 38.42
N ALA A 3 -5.66 5.24 37.34
CA ALA A 3 -6.86 5.00 36.55
C ALA A 3 -7.74 3.86 37.09
N ASP A 4 -7.19 2.91 37.85
CA ASP A 4 -7.92 1.69 38.26
C ASP A 4 -8.83 1.85 39.48
N SER A 5 -8.76 2.97 40.20
CA SER A 5 -9.75 3.32 41.23
C SER A 5 -10.92 4.14 40.69
N MET A 6 -10.91 4.51 39.40
CA MET A 6 -12.01 5.27 38.80
C MET A 6 -13.08 4.33 38.25
N SER A 7 -14.32 4.53 38.72
CA SER A 7 -15.50 3.75 38.33
C SER A 7 -15.59 3.54 36.81
N ILE A 8 -16.02 2.35 36.39
CA ILE A 8 -16.16 1.99 34.97
C ILE A 8 -17.01 3.03 34.22
N GLY A 9 -18.01 3.62 34.88
CA GLY A 9 -18.87 4.65 34.32
C GLY A 9 -18.12 5.93 33.97
N THR A 10 -17.19 6.36 34.84
CA THR A 10 -16.34 7.53 34.59
C THR A 10 -15.29 7.29 33.50
N LYS A 11 -14.77 6.06 33.38
CA LYS A 11 -13.89 5.68 32.26
C LYS A 11 -14.63 5.73 30.92
N PHE A 12 -15.87 5.24 30.89
CA PHE A 12 -16.71 5.24 29.69
C PHE A 12 -17.05 6.66 29.21
N VAL A 13 -17.42 7.55 30.13
CA VAL A 13 -17.67 8.97 29.80
C VAL A 13 -16.41 9.65 29.28
N ASN A 14 -15.25 9.39 29.91
CA ASN A 14 -13.98 9.94 29.46
C ASN A 14 -13.56 9.40 28.07
N SER A 15 -13.81 8.11 27.79
CA SER A 15 -13.54 7.54 26.47
C SER A 15 -14.44 8.11 25.37
N ILE A 16 -15.72 8.37 25.67
CA ILE A 16 -16.62 9.05 24.72
C ILE A 16 -16.10 10.46 24.43
N GLY A 17 -15.66 11.20 25.46
CA GLY A 17 -15.04 12.51 25.28
C GLY A 17 -13.83 12.48 24.36
N LEU A 18 -12.96 11.46 24.52
CA LEU A 18 -11.80 11.29 23.67
C LEU A 18 -12.17 10.91 22.23
N THR A 19 -13.21 10.11 22.02
CA THR A 19 -13.71 9.79 20.66
C THR A 19 -14.29 11.00 19.97
N ILE A 20 -15.08 11.82 20.68
CA ILE A 20 -15.64 13.06 20.10
C ILE A 20 -14.51 14.05 19.79
N LEU A 21 -13.53 14.19 20.68
CA LEU A 21 -12.35 15.02 20.45
C LEU A 21 -11.53 14.51 19.25
N GLY A 22 -11.33 13.20 19.14
CA GLY A 22 -10.66 12.53 18.03
C GLY A 22 -11.41 12.70 16.70
N MET A 23 -12.72 12.53 16.70
CA MET A 23 -13.58 12.74 15.54
C MET A 23 -13.55 14.22 15.10
N GLY A 24 -13.57 15.14 16.07
CA GLY A 24 -13.48 16.57 15.83
C GLY A 24 -12.15 17.01 15.23
N ILE A 25 -11.02 16.52 15.76
CA ILE A 25 -9.69 16.88 15.22
C ILE A 25 -9.50 16.35 13.79
N VAL A 26 -9.96 15.14 13.50
CA VAL A 26 -9.91 14.58 12.14
C VAL A 26 -10.75 15.42 11.19
N PHE A 27 -11.96 15.80 11.59
CA PHE A 27 -12.83 16.68 10.80
C PHE A 27 -12.19 18.05 10.55
N ALA A 28 -11.58 18.65 11.57
CA ALA A 28 -10.85 19.92 11.44
C ALA A 28 -9.65 19.82 10.49
N VAL A 29 -8.85 18.74 10.59
CA VAL A 29 -7.71 18.51 9.69
C VAL A 29 -8.17 18.36 8.24
N LEU A 30 -9.28 17.64 7.99
CA LEU A 30 -9.84 17.51 6.64
C LEU A 30 -10.30 18.85 6.06
N ILE A 31 -10.94 19.70 6.87
CA ILE A 31 -11.34 21.05 6.44
C ILE A 31 -10.10 21.89 6.10
N ILE A 32 -9.09 21.89 6.98
CA ILE A 32 -7.86 22.66 6.78
C ILE A 32 -7.13 22.16 5.52
N LEU A 33 -7.05 20.85 5.31
CA LEU A 33 -6.42 20.26 4.13
C LEU A 33 -7.21 20.58 2.86
N SER A 34 -8.55 20.51 2.89
CA SER A 34 -9.41 20.91 1.77
C SER A 34 -9.16 22.37 1.40
N PHE A 35 -9.11 23.26 2.38
CA PHE A 35 -8.88 24.68 2.16
C PHE A 35 -7.46 24.97 1.66
N ALA A 36 -6.45 24.25 2.18
CA ALA A 36 -5.09 24.36 1.70
C ALA A 36 -4.95 23.92 0.24
N LEU A 37 -5.62 22.82 -0.14
CA LEU A 37 -5.69 22.36 -1.53
C LEU A 37 -6.44 23.36 -2.42
N ASP A 38 -7.54 23.94 -1.97
CA ASP A 38 -8.28 24.95 -2.74
C ASP A 38 -7.46 26.22 -2.94
N LEU A 39 -6.75 26.69 -1.91
CA LEU A 39 -5.90 27.87 -2.02
C LEU A 39 -4.70 27.61 -2.95
N LEU A 40 -4.07 26.45 -2.82
CA LEU A 40 -3.04 25.99 -3.76
C LEU A 40 -3.61 25.85 -5.17
N ARG A 41 -4.83 25.32 -5.35
CA ARG A 41 -5.49 25.18 -6.67
C ARG A 41 -5.81 26.54 -7.29
N VAL A 42 -6.22 27.51 -6.49
CA VAL A 42 -6.50 28.89 -6.93
C VAL A 42 -5.20 29.60 -7.33
N ILE A 43 -4.11 29.40 -6.59
CA ILE A 43 -2.80 30.01 -6.89
C ILE A 43 -2.07 29.26 -8.02
N ALA A 44 -2.17 27.93 -8.07
CA ALA A 44 -1.47 27.08 -9.02
C ALA A 44 -2.15 26.97 -10.40
N GLY A 45 -3.35 27.51 -10.58
CA GLY A 45 -3.91 27.88 -11.88
C GLY A 45 -4.20 26.74 -12.88
N ASP A 46 -5.47 26.63 -13.24
CA ASP A 46 -5.96 26.12 -14.54
C ASP A 46 -5.53 24.71 -15.02
N GLY A 47 -6.13 23.71 -14.38
CA GLY A 47 -6.48 22.45 -15.01
C GLY A 47 -7.98 22.19 -14.86
N LYS A 48 -8.80 22.70 -15.79
CA LYS A 48 -10.24 22.38 -15.91
C LYS A 48 -10.43 20.86 -15.68
N LYS A 49 -11.35 20.44 -14.81
CA LYS A 49 -12.75 20.23 -15.20
C LYS A 49 -13.65 20.05 -13.98
N LYS A 50 -14.87 20.55 -14.18
CA LYS A 50 -16.06 20.51 -13.34
C LYS A 50 -16.39 19.13 -12.78
N ASP A 51 -16.97 19.16 -11.58
CA ASP A 51 -17.97 18.21 -11.13
C ASP A 51 -18.96 17.84 -12.23
N THR A 52 -19.14 16.53 -12.46
CA THR A 52 -20.45 15.97 -12.83
C THR A 52 -20.47 14.52 -12.36
N PRO A 53 -21.29 14.14 -11.37
CA PRO A 53 -21.60 12.74 -11.14
C PRO A 53 -22.67 12.36 -12.18
N SER A 54 -22.29 11.63 -13.22
CA SER A 54 -23.28 10.98 -14.10
C SER A 54 -23.28 9.49 -13.80
N GLN A 55 -24.44 9.04 -13.35
CA GLN A 55 -24.86 7.66 -13.32
C GLN A 55 -24.70 6.99 -14.70
N GLU A 56 -24.68 5.66 -14.60
CA GLU A 56 -25.39 4.73 -15.48
C GLU A 56 -24.61 3.97 -16.58
N VAL A 57 -24.30 2.72 -16.23
CA VAL A 57 -24.66 1.47 -16.94
C VAL A 57 -24.27 1.30 -18.42
N ALA A 58 -23.51 0.21 -18.62
CA ALA A 58 -23.43 -0.67 -19.79
C ALA A 58 -22.93 -0.09 -21.11
N GLN A 59 -21.84 -0.66 -21.63
CA GLN A 59 -21.99 -1.57 -22.76
C GLN A 59 -20.81 -2.55 -22.89
N LYS A 60 -21.21 -3.76 -23.24
CA LYS A 60 -20.44 -4.94 -23.65
C LYS A 60 -19.81 -4.71 -25.03
N ASP A 61 -19.00 -5.68 -25.46
CA ASP A 61 -18.42 -5.90 -26.81
C ASP A 61 -16.99 -5.35 -26.96
N THR A 62 -16.00 -6.04 -27.54
CA THR A 62 -15.95 -7.32 -28.25
C THR A 62 -14.49 -7.79 -28.26
N VAL A 63 -14.35 -9.11 -28.35
CA VAL A 63 -13.15 -9.92 -28.62
C VAL A 63 -12.12 -9.23 -29.53
N VAL A 64 -10.86 -9.17 -29.09
CA VAL A 64 -9.68 -9.11 -29.95
C VAL A 64 -8.68 -10.16 -29.49
N THR A 65 -8.59 -11.25 -30.26
CA THR A 65 -7.45 -12.17 -30.22
C THR A 65 -6.18 -11.38 -30.46
N SER A 66 -5.34 -11.28 -29.43
CA SER A 66 -4.04 -10.61 -29.48
C SER A 66 -3.02 -11.57 -28.90
N ASN A 67 -1.94 -11.78 -29.67
CA ASN A 67 -0.69 -12.45 -29.36
C ASN A 67 -0.38 -12.66 -27.88
N GLU A 68 0.22 -13.81 -27.58
CA GLU A 68 0.98 -14.12 -26.36
C GLU A 68 1.60 -12.84 -25.76
N ILE A 69 0.85 -12.24 -24.84
CA ILE A 69 1.32 -11.16 -24.00
C ILE A 69 2.28 -11.89 -23.07
N VAL A 70 3.58 -11.87 -23.40
CA VAL A 70 4.59 -11.88 -22.34
C VAL A 70 4.16 -10.72 -21.46
N LYS A 71 3.53 -11.10 -20.35
CA LYS A 71 3.11 -10.19 -19.31
C LYS A 71 4.38 -9.42 -18.96
N GLN A 72 4.45 -8.19 -19.45
CA GLN A 72 5.48 -7.24 -19.05
C GLN A 72 5.09 -6.89 -17.62
N GLU A 73 5.35 -7.84 -16.73
CA GLU A 73 5.28 -7.61 -15.29
C GLU A 73 6.28 -6.50 -15.01
N ASP A 74 5.88 -5.60 -14.12
CA ASP A 74 6.62 -4.41 -13.71
C ASP A 74 7.85 -4.80 -12.86
N ASP A 75 8.63 -5.76 -13.36
CA ASP A 75 9.77 -6.36 -12.69
C ASP A 75 11.05 -5.55 -12.93
N GLY A 76 10.95 -4.33 -13.48
CA GLY A 76 12.10 -3.47 -13.73
C GLY A 76 12.89 -3.18 -12.45
N GLU A 77 12.17 -2.93 -11.35
CA GLU A 77 12.75 -2.76 -10.02
C GLU A 77 13.44 -4.05 -9.54
N LEU A 78 12.81 -5.20 -9.78
CA LEU A 78 13.30 -6.53 -9.38
C LEU A 78 14.59 -6.89 -10.14
N ILE A 79 14.61 -6.63 -11.45
CA ILE A 79 15.77 -6.82 -12.33
C ILE A 79 16.93 -5.90 -11.89
N ALA A 80 16.65 -4.63 -11.57
CA ALA A 80 17.67 -3.69 -11.14
C ALA A 80 18.36 -4.12 -9.84
N VAL A 81 17.58 -4.54 -8.84
CA VAL A 81 18.13 -5.03 -7.56
C VAL A 81 18.94 -6.31 -7.75
N ILE A 82 18.45 -7.27 -8.56
CA ILE A 82 19.17 -8.52 -8.84
C ILE A 82 20.47 -8.24 -9.62
N ALA A 83 20.42 -7.44 -10.68
CA ALA A 83 21.59 -7.10 -11.48
C ALA A 83 22.66 -6.35 -10.66
N ALA A 84 22.24 -5.41 -9.81
CA ALA A 84 23.13 -4.72 -8.89
C ALA A 84 23.77 -5.69 -7.88
N ALA A 85 23.01 -6.62 -7.31
CA ALA A 85 23.53 -7.61 -6.37
C ALA A 85 24.56 -8.56 -7.03
N ILE A 86 24.29 -9.01 -8.24
CA ILE A 86 25.21 -9.87 -9.01
C ILE A 86 26.47 -9.09 -9.39
N SER A 87 26.32 -7.86 -9.88
CA SER A 87 27.45 -6.97 -10.20
C SER A 87 28.34 -6.74 -8.98
N ALA A 88 27.75 -6.48 -7.81
CA ALA A 88 28.49 -6.30 -6.56
C ALA A 88 29.21 -7.57 -6.09
N MET A 89 28.61 -8.75 -6.24
CA MET A 89 29.21 -10.01 -5.82
C MET A 89 30.27 -10.54 -6.79
N SER A 90 30.05 -10.37 -8.09
CA SER A 90 30.92 -10.89 -9.15
C SER A 90 31.98 -9.88 -9.61
N GLY A 91 31.90 -8.62 -9.18
CA GLY A 91 32.82 -7.54 -9.59
C GLY A 91 32.70 -7.16 -11.07
N THR A 92 31.64 -7.56 -11.75
CA THR A 92 31.37 -7.28 -13.16
C THR A 92 30.48 -6.05 -13.31
N SER A 93 30.58 -5.29 -14.40
CA SER A 93 29.70 -4.13 -14.64
C SER A 93 28.25 -4.57 -14.86
N VAL A 94 27.30 -3.71 -14.47
CA VAL A 94 25.86 -3.95 -14.64
C VAL A 94 25.48 -4.12 -16.12
N ASP A 95 26.19 -3.44 -17.02
CA ASP A 95 25.94 -3.49 -18.48
C ASP A 95 26.24 -4.87 -19.10
N ASP A 96 27.04 -5.71 -18.42
CA ASP A 96 27.43 -7.04 -18.89
C ASP A 96 26.40 -8.12 -18.50
N ILE A 97 25.39 -7.78 -17.69
CA ILE A 97 24.42 -8.73 -17.14
C ILE A 97 23.04 -8.47 -17.75
N VAL A 98 22.51 -9.45 -18.50
CA VAL A 98 21.19 -9.37 -19.13
C VAL A 98 20.22 -10.42 -18.56
N VAL A 99 19.13 -9.95 -17.96
CA VAL A 99 18.06 -10.82 -17.43
C VAL A 99 17.03 -11.11 -18.51
N ARG A 100 16.92 -12.38 -18.93
CA ARG A 100 16.02 -12.81 -20.03
C ARG A 100 14.67 -13.34 -19.54
N SER A 101 14.64 -13.99 -18.38
CA SER A 101 13.41 -14.58 -17.84
C SER A 101 13.57 -14.78 -16.34
N ILE A 102 12.51 -14.44 -15.61
CA ILE A 102 12.38 -14.72 -14.18
C ILE A 102 11.26 -15.76 -14.05
N LYS A 103 11.58 -16.91 -13.45
CA LYS A 103 10.61 -17.97 -13.21
C LYS A 103 10.57 -18.28 -11.72
N PRO A 104 9.48 -17.92 -11.01
CA PRO A 104 9.34 -18.31 -9.62
C PRO A 104 9.21 -19.84 -9.55
N LEU A 105 10.00 -20.46 -8.69
CA LEU A 105 9.90 -21.88 -8.42
C LEU A 105 8.71 -22.15 -7.48
N PRO A 106 8.01 -23.28 -7.64
CA PRO A 106 6.94 -23.67 -6.72
C PRO A 106 7.53 -23.96 -5.35
N GLN A 107 7.44 -22.99 -4.44
CA GLN A 107 7.92 -23.14 -3.08
C GLN A 107 6.91 -23.98 -2.28
N LYS A 108 7.29 -25.21 -1.92
CA LYS A 108 6.44 -26.19 -1.20
C LYS A 108 5.82 -25.64 0.11
N GLN A 109 6.46 -24.64 0.73
CA GLN A 109 5.99 -23.97 1.93
C GLN A 109 6.40 -22.50 1.88
N SER A 110 5.46 -21.57 2.10
CA SER A 110 5.79 -20.14 2.16
C SER A 110 6.69 -19.87 3.37
N ILE A 111 7.64 -18.93 3.23
CA ILE A 111 8.60 -18.58 4.31
C ILE A 111 7.85 -18.23 5.60
N TRP A 112 6.73 -17.51 5.47
CA TRP A 112 5.86 -17.13 6.59
C TRP A 112 5.21 -18.34 7.29
N SER A 113 4.75 -19.34 6.53
CA SER A 113 4.15 -20.57 7.11
C SER A 113 5.18 -21.51 7.77
N GLY A 114 6.46 -21.41 7.37
CA GLY A 114 7.55 -22.19 7.94
C GLY A 114 8.00 -21.61 9.28
N THR A 115 8.29 -20.30 9.29
CA THR A 115 8.79 -19.61 10.48
C THR A 115 7.78 -19.60 11.62
N GLY A 116 6.50 -19.32 11.35
CA GLY A 116 5.48 -19.31 12.41
C GLY A 116 5.27 -20.67 13.08
N ARG A 117 5.45 -21.78 12.35
CA ARG A 117 5.42 -23.13 12.94
C ARG A 117 6.65 -23.40 13.80
N GLN A 118 7.82 -22.93 13.40
CA GLN A 118 9.02 -23.07 14.23
C GLN A 118 8.92 -22.25 15.50
N GLU A 119 8.41 -21.01 15.42
CA GLU A 119 8.16 -20.17 16.59
C GLU A 119 7.12 -20.82 17.54
N GLN A 120 6.04 -21.39 17.00
CA GLN A 120 5.07 -22.11 17.82
C GLN A 120 5.62 -23.38 18.46
N MET A 121 6.57 -24.08 17.83
CA MET A 121 7.22 -25.23 18.44
C MET A 121 8.24 -24.81 19.50
N LEU A 122 8.98 -23.72 19.28
CA LEU A 122 9.96 -23.19 20.22
C LEU A 122 9.32 -22.63 21.49
N ASP A 123 8.15 -22.00 21.39
CA ASP A 123 7.38 -21.49 22.54
C ASP A 123 6.73 -22.61 23.39
N ARG A 124 6.77 -23.85 22.89
CA ARG A 124 6.22 -25.04 23.55
C ARG A 124 7.29 -25.87 24.28
N LEU A 125 8.56 -25.48 24.20
CA LEU A 125 9.72 -26.09 24.85
C LEU A 125 10.21 -25.22 26.02
#